data_AF-A0A6A6IVU1-F1
#
_entry.id   AF-A0A6A6IVU1-F1
#
_cell.length_a   1.000
_cell.length_b   1.000
_cell.length_c   1.000
_cell.angle_alpha   90.00
_cell.angle_beta   90.00
_cell.angle_gamma   90.00
#
_symmetry.space_group_name_H-M   'P 1'
#
loop_
_entity.id
_entity.type
_entity.pdbx_description
1 polymer ?
#
loop_
_entity_poly.entity_id
_entity_poly.type
_entity_poly.pdbx_seq_one_letter_code
_entity_poly.pdbx_strand_id
1 'polypeptide(L)'
;MAAFSRGLPSVLPQRSFHFPSSIRAAIFKAQPRFTQSHAPARSFSSSVLHRYQSPASSRSFVSSDPVLRTVIQTREPVLLYKEPANKWYLWKVYGLACTCVGIGLYNWKFAVELPKDMQWFVPPTYYVIGFAMLAIGFHVFTRPVRRIHSLEIIPNTMGGPLQLRIRARIAPFLKERVILADLTEATISEKTAPMVAELVEADRARNQRLTEGLEHLSILPRIWELAARWLEQKWTSFFLKFKFAVLRFGIAQVEVNGVKWKLDCSGWLLDEGRAIDRIIIEE
;
A
#
# COMPACT_ATOMS: atom_id res chain seq x y z
N MET A 1 -73.58 13.47 -27.94
CA MET A 1 -72.97 12.38 -27.14
C MET A 1 -71.51 12.24 -27.58
N ALA A 2 -70.62 12.08 -26.60
CA ALA A 2 -69.20 11.67 -26.60
C ALA A 2 -68.57 11.12 -27.92
N ALA A 3 -67.26 11.22 -28.21
CA ALA A 3 -66.08 11.70 -27.48
C ALA A 3 -64.90 11.92 -28.46
N PHE A 4 -63.95 12.74 -28.01
CA PHE A 4 -62.69 13.09 -28.64
C PHE A 4 -61.59 12.01 -28.51
N SER A 5 -60.77 11.93 -29.56
CA SER A 5 -59.31 11.69 -29.69
C SER A 5 -58.51 10.90 -28.63
N ARG A 6 -57.63 10.01 -29.11
CA ARG A 6 -56.17 9.86 -28.82
C ARG A 6 -55.75 8.45 -29.30
N GLY A 7 -54.84 8.25 -30.24
CA GLY A 7 -53.45 8.71 -30.21
C GLY A 7 -52.58 7.58 -29.66
N LEU A 8 -52.25 6.59 -30.51
CA LEU A 8 -51.23 5.58 -30.25
C LEU A 8 -49.85 6.21 -30.48
N PRO A 9 -48.93 6.12 -29.50
CA PRO A 9 -47.59 5.68 -29.87
C PRO A 9 -46.99 4.67 -28.87
N SER A 10 -46.47 3.60 -29.48
CA SER A 10 -45.22 2.90 -29.16
C SER A 10 -44.74 2.88 -27.71
N VAL A 11 -44.85 1.69 -27.15
CA VAL A 11 -44.10 1.11 -26.05
C VAL A 11 -42.58 1.31 -26.24
N LEU A 12 -41.92 1.96 -25.28
CA LEU A 12 -40.56 1.66 -24.76
C LEU A 12 -40.19 2.73 -23.70
N PRO A 13 -40.21 2.43 -22.39
CA PRO A 13 -39.66 3.35 -21.39
C PRO A 13 -38.13 3.36 -21.49
N GLN A 14 -37.58 4.50 -21.91
CA GLN A 14 -36.16 4.83 -21.75
C GLN A 14 -35.81 4.87 -20.26
N ARG A 15 -35.37 3.74 -19.71
CA ARG A 15 -34.66 3.69 -18.43
C ARG A 15 -33.24 4.19 -18.66
N SER A 16 -33.00 5.45 -18.35
CA SER A 16 -31.66 6.00 -18.17
C SER A 16 -30.96 5.27 -17.03
N PHE A 17 -29.93 4.49 -17.37
CA PHE A 17 -28.99 3.96 -16.39
C PHE A 17 -28.23 5.13 -15.76
N HIS A 18 -28.60 5.50 -14.54
CA HIS A 18 -27.80 6.40 -13.72
C HIS A 18 -26.61 5.64 -13.16
N PHE A 19 -25.46 5.76 -13.83
CA PHE A 19 -24.20 5.26 -13.32
C PHE A 19 -23.65 6.21 -12.22
N PRO A 20 -23.05 5.67 -11.15
CA PRO A 20 -22.40 6.47 -10.11
C PRO A 20 -21.27 7.34 -10.67
N SER A 21 -21.15 8.55 -10.13
CA SER A 21 -20.33 9.67 -10.62
C SER A 21 -18.83 9.39 -10.77
N SER A 22 -18.30 8.34 -10.14
CA SER A 22 -16.88 7.96 -10.24
C SER A 22 -16.52 7.25 -11.55
N ILE A 23 -17.46 6.56 -12.20
CA ILE A 23 -17.18 5.83 -13.46
C ILE A 23 -17.18 6.79 -14.67
N ARG A 24 -17.95 7.88 -14.60
CA ARG A 24 -18.03 8.89 -15.67
C ARG A 24 -16.69 9.62 -15.87
N ALA A 25 -15.90 9.80 -14.81
CA ALA A 25 -14.59 10.44 -14.86
C ALA A 25 -13.48 9.55 -15.45
N ALA A 26 -13.67 8.22 -15.46
CA ALA A 26 -12.70 7.28 -15.99
C ALA A 26 -12.88 7.02 -17.49
N ILE A 27 -14.12 7.05 -18.00
CA ILE A 27 -14.43 6.69 -19.39
C ILE A 27 -14.33 7.89 -20.35
N PHE A 28 -14.54 9.13 -19.88
CA PHE A 28 -14.53 10.33 -20.72
C PHE A 28 -13.36 11.29 -20.45
N LYS A 29 -12.17 10.76 -20.11
CA LYS A 29 -10.96 11.59 -20.16
C LYS A 29 -10.55 11.83 -21.61
N ALA A 30 -10.94 13.00 -22.11
CA ALA A 30 -10.43 13.58 -23.33
C ALA A 30 -8.89 13.66 -23.29
N GLN A 31 -8.24 13.08 -24.31
CA GLN A 31 -6.84 13.34 -24.60
C GLN A 31 -6.64 14.83 -24.93
N PRO A 32 -5.73 15.56 -24.28
CA PRO A 32 -5.22 16.79 -24.87
C PRO A 32 -4.28 16.41 -26.04
N ARG A 33 -4.75 16.62 -27.27
CA ARG A 33 -3.90 16.68 -28.45
C ARG A 33 -3.07 17.95 -28.39
N PHE A 34 -1.78 17.83 -28.07
CA PHE A 34 -0.81 18.87 -28.38
C PHE A 34 -0.08 18.49 -29.67
N THR A 35 -0.29 19.32 -30.68
CA THR A 35 0.41 19.28 -31.96
C THR A 35 1.85 19.78 -31.78
N GLN A 36 2.82 18.92 -32.12
CA GLN A 36 4.17 19.27 -32.61
C GLN A 36 4.06 20.19 -33.84
N SER A 37 5.04 20.96 -34.34
CA SER A 37 6.45 21.28 -34.04
C SER A 37 6.88 22.24 -35.18
N HIS A 38 7.80 23.18 -34.96
CA HIS A 38 8.88 23.45 -35.92
C HIS A 38 10.10 24.07 -35.21
N ALA A 39 11.25 23.42 -35.42
CA ALA A 39 12.62 23.77 -35.01
C ALA A 39 13.16 24.97 -35.85
N PRO A 40 14.43 25.47 -35.75
CA PRO A 40 15.66 24.77 -35.36
C PRO A 40 16.73 25.58 -34.58
N ALA A 41 17.64 24.89 -33.87
CA ALA A 41 19.07 25.25 -33.85
C ALA A 41 19.89 24.17 -33.15
N ARG A 42 20.99 23.80 -33.81
CA ARG A 42 22.03 22.87 -33.38
C ARG A 42 22.87 23.46 -32.25
N SER A 43 23.27 22.61 -31.32
CA SER A 43 24.61 22.69 -30.72
C SER A 43 25.02 21.32 -30.22
N PHE A 44 25.97 20.73 -30.94
CA PHE A 44 26.83 19.68 -30.43
C PHE A 44 27.75 20.30 -29.37
N SER A 45 27.76 19.75 -28.16
CA SER A 45 28.90 19.90 -27.27
C SER A 45 29.09 18.59 -26.52
N SER A 46 30.12 17.86 -26.94
CA SER A 46 30.69 16.72 -26.26
C SER A 46 31.44 17.19 -25.01
N SER A 47 31.10 16.62 -23.86
CA SER A 47 32.06 16.48 -22.77
C SER A 47 31.71 15.24 -21.93
N VAL A 48 32.34 14.14 -22.32
CA VAL A 48 32.73 13.06 -21.41
C VAL A 48 33.51 13.71 -20.29
N LEU A 49 32.90 13.88 -19.11
CA LEU A 49 33.52 14.01 -17.80
C LEU A 49 32.38 14.03 -16.76
N HIS A 50 31.78 12.86 -16.50
CA HIS A 50 31.06 12.63 -15.23
C HIS A 50 32.09 12.51 -14.11
N ARG A 51 32.67 13.66 -13.76
CA ARG A 51 33.41 13.90 -12.53
C ARG A 51 32.35 14.00 -11.43
N TYR A 52 32.47 13.16 -10.40
CA TYR A 52 31.72 13.22 -9.14
C TYR A 52 31.39 14.67 -8.74
N GLN A 53 30.18 15.13 -9.06
CA GLN A 53 29.59 16.29 -8.41
C GLN A 53 29.02 15.80 -7.09
N SER A 54 29.84 15.87 -6.05
CA SER A 54 29.34 15.91 -4.68
C SER A 54 28.42 17.14 -4.56
N PRO A 55 27.16 17.00 -4.11
CA PRO A 55 26.22 18.11 -4.14
C PRO A 55 26.63 19.13 -3.07
N ALA A 56 27.16 20.27 -3.51
CA ALA A 56 27.46 21.44 -2.69
C ALA A 56 26.18 22.16 -2.14
N SER A 57 25.01 21.50 -2.15
CA SER A 57 23.71 22.04 -1.76
C SER A 57 23.16 21.45 -0.44
N SER A 58 23.97 20.74 0.35
CA SER A 58 23.50 20.13 1.60
C SER A 58 23.14 21.16 2.68
N ARG A 59 23.79 22.32 2.72
CA ARG A 59 23.54 23.35 3.75
C ARG A 59 22.25 24.13 3.54
N SER A 60 21.85 24.42 2.30
CA SER A 60 20.59 25.15 2.02
C SER A 60 19.37 24.29 2.34
N PHE A 61 19.42 23.01 1.96
CA PHE A 61 18.38 22.03 2.22
C PHE A 61 18.13 21.85 3.72
N VAL A 62 19.20 21.66 4.50
CA VAL A 62 19.14 21.54 5.96
C VAL A 62 18.57 22.80 6.63
N SER A 63 18.84 23.99 6.08
CA SER A 63 18.29 25.24 6.61
C SER A 63 16.82 25.48 6.24
N SER A 64 16.32 24.84 5.18
CA SER A 64 14.95 25.04 4.67
C SER A 64 13.92 24.11 5.31
N ASP A 65 14.31 22.90 5.72
CA ASP A 65 13.36 21.95 6.32
C ASP A 65 13.17 22.23 7.83
N PRO A 66 11.93 22.40 8.31
CA PRO A 66 11.65 22.70 9.71
C PRO A 66 12.11 21.59 10.65
N VAL A 67 12.04 20.32 10.24
CA VAL A 67 12.43 19.16 11.05
C VAL A 67 13.93 19.15 11.26
N LEU A 68 14.70 19.35 10.19
CA LEU A 68 16.16 19.41 10.25
C LEU A 68 16.64 20.59 11.09
N ARG A 69 15.97 21.74 10.95
CA ARG A 69 16.23 22.93 11.77
C ARG A 69 15.97 22.66 13.24
N THR A 70 14.87 22.00 13.60
CA THR A 70 14.57 21.65 14.99
C THR A 70 15.66 20.77 15.58
N VAL A 71 16.10 19.71 14.88
CA VAL A 71 17.19 18.83 15.37
C VAL A 71 18.48 19.61 15.65
N ILE A 72 18.83 20.57 14.79
CA ILE A 72 20.03 21.38 14.96
C ILE A 72 19.90 22.34 16.14
N GLN A 73 18.71 22.94 16.32
CA GLN A 73 18.43 23.91 17.37
C GLN A 73 18.32 23.27 18.75
N THR A 74 17.54 22.20 18.87
CA THR A 74 17.31 21.53 20.16
C THR A 74 18.44 20.58 20.53
N ARG A 75 19.23 20.11 19.55
CA ARG A 75 20.20 19.02 19.72
C ARG A 75 19.56 17.74 20.28
N GLU A 76 18.26 17.58 20.07
CA GLU A 76 17.50 16.41 20.46
C GLU A 76 17.13 15.55 19.23
N PRO A 77 17.08 14.22 19.39
CA PRO A 77 16.68 13.34 18.31
C PRO A 77 15.20 13.53 17.97
N VAL A 78 14.88 13.67 16.68
CA VAL A 78 13.49 13.79 16.21
C VAL A 78 13.04 12.48 15.57
N LEU A 79 11.93 11.95 16.06
CA LEU A 79 11.31 10.72 15.56
C LEU A 79 10.56 11.02 14.26
N LEU A 80 10.96 10.37 13.17
CA LEU A 80 10.27 10.44 11.88
C LEU A 80 9.24 9.32 11.71
N TYR A 81 9.58 8.13 12.20
CA TYR A 81 8.73 6.95 12.08
C TYR A 81 8.83 6.05 13.30
N LYS A 82 7.70 5.46 13.66
CA LYS A 82 7.59 4.40 14.66
C LYS A 82 6.64 3.32 14.18
N GLU A 83 7.08 2.07 14.28
CA GLU A 83 6.32 0.89 13.91
C GLU A 83 4.96 0.83 14.63
N PRO A 84 3.89 0.34 13.97
CA PRO A 84 2.60 0.15 14.63
C PRO A 84 2.71 -0.82 15.80
N ALA A 85 2.17 -0.44 16.96
CA ALA A 85 2.18 -1.24 18.18
C ALA A 85 1.16 -2.40 18.11
N ASN A 86 1.40 -3.40 17.24
CA ASN A 86 0.53 -4.56 17.10
C ASN A 86 1.21 -5.84 17.56
N LYS A 87 0.99 -6.19 18.84
CA LYS A 87 1.52 -7.42 19.47
C LYS A 87 1.08 -8.71 18.76
N TRP A 88 -0.07 -8.67 18.07
CA TRP A 88 -0.64 -9.81 17.34
C TRP A 88 -0.24 -9.86 15.87
N TYR A 89 0.60 -8.95 15.41
CA TYR A 89 1.00 -8.87 14.00
C TYR A 89 1.63 -10.18 13.51
N LEU A 90 2.65 -10.68 14.22
CA LEU A 90 3.36 -11.90 13.83
C LEU A 90 2.43 -13.12 13.80
N TRP A 91 1.58 -13.25 14.82
CA TRP A 91 0.63 -14.35 14.89
C TRP A 91 -0.37 -14.31 13.71
N LYS A 92 -0.86 -13.12 13.33
CA LYS A 92 -1.74 -12.95 12.15
C LYS A 92 -1.04 -13.28 10.84
N VAL A 93 0.19 -12.81 10.65
CA VAL A 93 0.95 -13.03 9.41
C VAL A 93 1.34 -14.50 9.26
N TYR A 94 1.89 -15.12 10.32
CA TYR A 94 2.24 -16.54 10.29
C TYR A 94 1.02 -17.45 10.29
N GLY A 95 -0.06 -17.09 11.00
CA GLY A 95 -1.33 -17.82 10.93
C GLY A 95 -1.90 -17.85 9.52
N LEU A 96 -1.87 -16.71 8.81
CA LEU A 96 -2.27 -16.65 7.40
C LEU A 96 -1.35 -17.50 6.52
N ALA A 97 -0.03 -17.38 6.68
CA ALA A 97 0.94 -18.14 5.90
C ALA A 97 0.79 -19.65 6.10
N CYS A 98 0.68 -20.12 7.35
CA CYS A 98 0.45 -21.52 7.70
C CYS A 98 -0.88 -22.02 7.14
N THR A 99 -1.95 -21.21 7.23
CA THR A 99 -3.26 -21.57 6.65
C THR A 99 -3.14 -21.74 5.13
N CYS A 100 -2.48 -20.80 4.45
CA CYS A 100 -2.26 -20.90 3.01
C CYS A 100 -1.46 -22.15 2.62
N VAL A 101 -0.37 -22.44 3.33
CA VAL A 101 0.44 -23.65 3.11
C VAL A 101 -0.37 -24.91 3.39
N GLY A 102 -1.12 -24.96 4.49
CA GLY A 102 -1.95 -26.09 4.87
C GLY A 102 -3.03 -26.39 3.82
N ILE A 103 -3.72 -25.36 3.33
CA ILE A 103 -4.69 -25.49 2.22
C ILE A 103 -3.97 -25.98 0.95
N GLY A 104 -2.78 -25.46 0.66
CA GLY A 104 -1.99 -25.90 -0.49
C GLY A 104 -1.65 -27.39 -0.46
N LEU A 105 -1.11 -27.86 0.68
CA LEU A 105 -0.78 -29.28 0.90
C LEU A 105 -2.02 -30.17 0.94
N TYR A 106 -3.12 -29.69 1.52
CA TYR A 106 -4.38 -30.42 1.56
C TYR A 106 -4.95 -30.62 0.15
N ASN A 107 -4.95 -29.59 -0.70
CA ASN A 107 -5.37 -29.72 -2.09
C ASN A 107 -4.49 -30.70 -2.87
N TRP A 108 -3.18 -30.71 -2.60
CA TRP A 108 -2.27 -31.67 -3.21
C TRP A 108 -2.62 -33.11 -2.81
N LYS A 109 -2.81 -33.36 -1.50
CA LYS A 109 -3.23 -34.67 -1.00
C LYS A 109 -4.56 -35.09 -1.62
N PHE A 110 -5.54 -34.19 -1.61
CA PHE A 110 -6.86 -34.45 -2.16
C PHE A 110 -6.80 -34.81 -3.65
N ALA A 111 -5.98 -34.11 -4.44
CA ALA A 111 -5.76 -34.40 -5.86
C ALA A 111 -5.30 -35.83 -6.14
N VAL A 112 -4.56 -36.45 -5.21
CA VAL A 112 -4.09 -37.85 -5.31
C VAL A 112 -5.17 -38.85 -4.92
N GLU A 113 -6.04 -38.50 -3.99
CA GLU A 113 -7.14 -39.34 -3.48
C GLU A 113 -8.40 -39.28 -4.35
N LEU A 114 -8.42 -38.43 -5.39
CA LEU A 114 -9.57 -38.33 -6.30
C LEU A 114 -9.84 -39.65 -7.03
N PRO A 115 -11.12 -40.03 -7.19
CA PRO A 115 -11.48 -41.24 -7.90
C PRO A 115 -11.19 -41.09 -9.41
N LYS A 116 -10.83 -42.21 -10.05
CA LYS A 116 -10.29 -42.23 -11.42
C LYS A 116 -11.32 -41.91 -12.52
N ASP A 117 -12.60 -41.89 -12.17
CA ASP A 117 -13.75 -41.62 -13.03
C ASP A 117 -14.13 -40.13 -13.10
N MET A 118 -13.36 -39.25 -12.45
CA MET A 118 -13.52 -37.80 -12.53
C MET A 118 -13.16 -37.24 -13.91
N GLN A 119 -13.72 -36.07 -14.22
CA GLN A 119 -13.34 -35.31 -15.41
C GLN A 119 -11.84 -34.97 -15.37
N TRP A 120 -11.17 -35.13 -16.50
CA TRP A 120 -9.71 -35.03 -16.63
C TRP A 120 -9.10 -33.72 -16.11
N PHE A 121 -9.87 -32.61 -16.11
CA PHE A 121 -9.40 -31.30 -15.65
C PHE A 121 -9.47 -31.11 -14.13
N VAL A 122 -10.22 -31.96 -13.41
CA VAL A 122 -10.44 -31.79 -11.98
C VAL A 122 -9.13 -31.99 -11.19
N PRO A 123 -8.37 -33.09 -11.35
CA PRO A 123 -7.11 -33.25 -10.62
C PRO A 123 -6.07 -32.15 -10.92
N PRO A 124 -5.81 -31.77 -12.19
CA PRO A 124 -4.94 -30.63 -12.50
C PRO A 124 -5.35 -29.33 -11.82
N THR A 125 -6.65 -29.05 -11.70
CA THR A 125 -7.16 -27.84 -11.04
C THR A 125 -6.75 -27.79 -9.57
N TYR A 126 -6.87 -28.92 -8.84
CA TYR A 126 -6.42 -29.00 -7.45
C TYR A 126 -4.91 -28.81 -7.29
N TYR A 127 -4.09 -29.35 -8.20
CA TYR A 127 -2.65 -29.10 -8.19
C TYR A 127 -2.31 -27.62 -8.42
N VAL A 128 -2.97 -26.96 -9.38
CA VAL A 128 -2.75 -25.54 -9.67
C VAL A 128 -3.14 -24.67 -8.48
N ILE A 129 -4.31 -24.90 -7.88
CA ILE A 129 -4.76 -24.18 -6.68
C ILE A 129 -3.80 -24.46 -5.51
N GLY A 130 -3.40 -25.73 -5.33
CA GLY A 130 -2.47 -26.15 -4.30
C GLY A 130 -1.12 -25.41 -4.39
N PHE A 131 -0.55 -25.37 -5.59
CA PHE A 131 0.70 -24.67 -5.88
C PHE A 131 0.57 -23.15 -5.67
N ALA A 132 -0.51 -22.53 -6.15
CA ALA A 132 -0.75 -21.10 -5.96
C ALA A 132 -0.84 -20.74 -4.47
N MET A 133 -1.53 -21.55 -3.67
CA MET A 133 -1.66 -21.34 -2.23
C MET A 133 -0.33 -21.54 -1.48
N LEU A 134 0.49 -22.51 -1.89
CA LEU A 134 1.85 -22.69 -1.38
C LEU A 134 2.73 -21.48 -1.69
N ALA A 135 2.73 -21.00 -2.94
CA ALA A 135 3.51 -19.84 -3.36
C ALA A 135 3.12 -18.59 -2.57
N ILE A 136 1.82 -18.35 -2.38
CA ILE A 136 1.31 -17.25 -1.56
C ILE A 136 1.76 -17.41 -0.09
N GLY A 137 1.63 -18.61 0.47
CA GLY A 137 2.06 -18.91 1.84
C GLY A 137 3.54 -18.60 2.07
N PHE A 138 4.42 -19.13 1.22
CA PHE A 138 5.86 -18.84 1.26
C PHE A 138 6.16 -17.36 1.05
N HIS A 139 5.44 -16.68 0.15
CA HIS A 139 5.58 -15.24 -0.03
C HIS A 139 5.23 -14.47 1.26
N VAL A 140 4.14 -14.83 1.93
CA VAL A 140 3.69 -14.17 3.17
C VAL A 140 4.69 -14.40 4.33
N PHE A 141 5.35 -15.56 4.40
CA PHE A 141 6.40 -15.83 5.41
C PHE A 141 7.55 -14.82 5.38
N THR A 142 7.84 -14.24 4.22
CA THR A 142 8.94 -13.27 4.07
C THR A 142 8.58 -11.85 4.51
N ARG A 143 7.31 -11.56 4.86
CA ARG A 143 6.87 -10.21 5.24
C ARG A 143 7.58 -9.63 6.47
N PRO A 144 7.68 -10.31 7.63
CA PRO A 144 8.27 -9.74 8.84
C PRO A 144 9.80 -9.60 8.80
N VAL A 145 10.45 -10.04 7.72
CA VAL A 145 11.91 -9.96 7.53
C VAL A 145 12.33 -8.53 7.16
N ARG A 146 13.42 -8.05 7.74
CA ARG A 146 14.06 -6.74 7.53
C ARG A 146 13.10 -5.56 7.75
N ARG A 147 12.43 -5.50 8.90
CA ARG A 147 11.49 -4.41 9.23
C ARG A 147 12.18 -3.32 10.06
N ILE A 148 11.90 -2.07 9.74
CA ILE A 148 12.28 -0.89 10.53
C ILE A 148 11.30 -0.76 11.70
N HIS A 149 11.83 -0.56 12.90
CA HIS A 149 11.08 -0.37 14.13
C HIS A 149 10.98 1.13 14.49
N SER A 150 12.07 1.88 14.39
CA SER A 150 12.05 3.34 14.47
C SER A 150 13.04 4.00 13.51
N LEU A 151 12.66 5.19 13.04
CA LEU A 151 13.48 6.06 12.23
C LEU A 151 13.58 7.42 12.92
N GLU A 152 14.79 7.85 13.24
CA GLU A 152 15.04 9.06 14.01
C GLU A 152 16.18 9.84 13.38
N ILE A 153 16.07 11.16 13.34
CA ILE A 153 17.19 12.03 12.95
C ILE A 153 17.92 12.41 14.22
N ILE A 154 19.23 12.22 14.24
CA ILE A 154 20.09 12.57 15.36
C ILE A 154 21.08 13.67 14.96
N PRO A 155 21.36 14.62 15.86
CA PRO A 155 22.46 15.55 15.65
C PRO A 155 23.78 14.81 15.84
N ASN A 156 24.78 15.12 15.01
CA ASN A 156 26.11 14.58 15.21
C ASN A 156 26.76 15.25 16.44
N THR A 157 27.24 14.42 17.38
CA THR A 157 27.85 14.86 18.63
C THR A 157 29.12 15.67 18.42
N MET A 158 29.80 15.51 17.27
CA MET A 158 31.04 16.23 16.93
C MET A 158 30.82 17.41 15.97
N GLY A 159 29.57 17.88 15.80
CA GLY A 159 29.27 19.01 14.89
C GLY A 159 29.36 18.67 13.40
N GLY A 160 29.41 17.38 13.05
CA GLY A 160 29.35 16.90 11.67
C GLY A 160 27.93 16.91 11.06
N PRO A 161 27.74 16.32 9.87
CA PRO A 161 26.44 16.28 9.20
C PRO A 161 25.41 15.54 10.07
N LEU A 162 24.13 15.88 9.92
CA LEU A 162 23.03 15.17 10.56
C LEU A 162 23.07 13.68 10.16
N GLN A 163 22.68 12.82 11.09
CA GLN A 163 22.67 11.37 10.87
C GLN A 163 21.27 10.81 11.06
N LEU A 164 20.98 9.76 10.30
CA LEU A 164 19.77 8.97 10.38
C LEU A 164 20.03 7.74 11.26
N ARG A 165 19.34 7.67 12.39
CA ARG A 165 19.33 6.51 13.28
C ARG A 165 18.17 5.61 12.91
N ILE A 166 18.50 4.48 12.30
CA ILE A 166 17.55 3.43 11.95
C ILE A 166 17.67 2.33 12.98
N ARG A 167 16.56 2.01 13.65
CA ARG A 167 16.48 0.79 14.45
C ARG A 167 15.66 -0.24 13.68
N ALA A 168 16.28 -1.37 13.35
CA ALA A 168 15.66 -2.38 12.50
C ALA A 168 15.95 -3.80 12.96
N ARG A 169 15.08 -4.74 12.57
CA ARG A 169 15.23 -6.18 12.86
C ARG A 169 15.32 -6.97 11.56
N ILE A 170 16.36 -7.79 11.44
CA ILE A 170 16.53 -8.66 10.27
C ILE A 170 15.45 -9.74 10.24
N ALA A 171 15.14 -10.33 11.39
CA ALA A 171 14.06 -11.29 11.57
C ALA A 171 13.30 -10.96 12.86
N PRO A 172 12.02 -11.33 12.97
CA PRO A 172 11.18 -10.91 14.09
C PRO A 172 11.65 -11.37 15.46
N PHE A 173 12.39 -12.50 15.52
CA PHE A 173 12.93 -13.07 16.75
C PHE A 173 14.36 -12.63 17.06
N LEU A 174 15.01 -11.89 16.15
CA LEU A 174 16.35 -11.38 16.36
C LEU A 174 16.32 -10.04 17.09
N LYS A 175 17.42 -9.74 17.79
CA LYS A 175 17.61 -8.45 18.46
C LYS A 175 17.65 -7.30 17.46
N GLU A 176 17.18 -6.16 17.91
CA GLU A 176 17.18 -4.91 17.15
C GLU A 176 18.61 -4.42 16.93
N ARG A 177 18.93 -4.06 15.69
CA ARG A 177 20.21 -3.47 15.30
C ARG A 177 19.99 -1.98 15.06
N VAL A 178 20.87 -1.17 15.64
CA VAL A 178 20.93 0.27 15.36
C VAL A 178 21.92 0.49 14.22
N ILE A 179 21.47 1.17 13.19
CA ILE A 179 22.26 1.55 12.02
C ILE A 179 22.27 3.07 12.00
N LEU A 180 23.48 3.64 11.92
CA LEU A 180 23.67 5.07 11.74
C LEU A 180 24.11 5.27 10.30
N ALA A 181 23.38 6.10 9.57
CA ALA A 181 23.68 6.43 8.19
C ALA A 181 23.62 7.95 7.99
N ASP A 182 24.35 8.46 7.03
CA ASP A 182 24.22 9.87 6.65
C ASP A 182 22.94 10.07 5.83
N LEU A 183 22.32 11.25 5.93
CA LEU A 183 21.04 11.51 5.23
C LEU A 183 21.15 11.33 3.70
N THR A 184 22.32 11.56 3.14
CA THR A 184 22.56 11.46 1.69
C THR A 184 22.72 10.02 1.20
N GLU A 185 23.00 9.07 2.10
CA GLU A 185 23.17 7.66 1.74
C GLU A 185 21.83 6.90 1.78
N ALA A 186 20.86 7.40 2.54
CA ALA A 186 19.55 6.79 2.62
C ALA A 186 18.70 7.16 1.40
N THR A 187 18.17 6.15 0.72
CA THR A 187 17.19 6.32 -0.37
C THR A 187 15.89 5.59 -0.04
N ILE A 188 14.78 6.06 -0.59
CA ILE A 188 13.46 5.45 -0.44
C ILE A 188 12.88 5.06 -1.79
N SER A 189 12.32 3.86 -1.88
CA SER A 189 11.80 3.32 -3.15
C SER A 189 10.50 3.97 -3.61
N GLU A 190 9.69 4.45 -2.66
CA GLU A 190 8.36 5.01 -2.93
C GLU A 190 8.01 6.01 -1.83
N LYS A 191 7.32 7.08 -2.20
CA LYS A 191 6.85 8.10 -1.25
C LYS A 191 5.84 7.53 -0.26
N THR A 192 6.03 7.88 1.01
CA THR A 192 5.21 7.39 2.12
C THR A 192 3.86 8.11 2.22
N ALA A 193 3.79 9.41 1.91
CA ALA A 193 2.55 10.18 2.02
C ALA A 193 1.38 9.65 1.17
N PRO A 194 1.53 9.32 -0.14
CA PRO A 194 0.44 8.74 -0.91
C PRO A 194 0.01 7.37 -0.36
N MET A 195 0.95 6.54 0.08
CA MET A 195 0.63 5.23 0.68
C MET A 195 -0.17 5.38 1.98
N VAL A 196 0.20 6.35 2.83
CA VAL A 196 -0.54 6.65 4.07
C VAL A 196 -1.97 7.12 3.73
N ALA A 197 -2.12 8.02 2.75
CA ALA A 197 -3.43 8.50 2.32
C ALA A 197 -4.33 7.35 1.83
N GLU A 198 -3.79 6.44 1.03
CA GLU A 198 -4.53 5.26 0.54
C GLU A 198 -4.88 4.28 1.67
N LEU A 199 -4.00 4.10 2.66
CA LEU A 199 -4.28 3.28 3.84
C LEU A 199 -5.39 3.89 4.71
N VAL A 200 -5.37 5.21 4.91
CA VAL A 200 -6.41 5.93 5.66
C VAL A 200 -7.76 5.83 4.95
N GLU A 201 -7.79 5.97 3.63
CA GLU A 201 -9.02 5.83 2.84
C GLU A 201 -9.55 4.38 2.89
N ALA A 202 -8.66 3.40 2.80
CA ALA A 202 -9.02 2.00 2.95
C ALA A 202 -9.57 1.66 4.33
N ASP A 203 -9.07 2.31 5.40
CA ASP A 203 -9.58 2.12 6.75
C ASP A 203 -10.93 2.82 6.96
N ARG A 204 -11.09 4.03 6.39
CA ARG A 204 -12.37 4.74 6.36
C ARG A 204 -13.46 3.91 5.69
N ALA A 205 -13.18 3.33 4.53
CA ALA A 205 -14.13 2.46 3.82
C ALA A 205 -14.53 1.22 4.64
N ARG A 206 -13.61 0.68 5.45
CA ARG A 206 -13.89 -0.48 6.31
C ARG A 206 -14.71 -0.13 7.54
N ASN A 207 -14.55 1.07 8.08
CA ASN A 207 -15.21 1.50 9.31
C ASN A 207 -16.57 2.17 9.07
N GLN A 208 -17.09 2.13 7.83
CA GLN A 208 -18.45 2.59 7.52
C GLN A 208 -19.49 1.83 8.36
N ARG A 209 -20.46 2.57 8.92
CA ARG A 209 -21.47 2.01 9.82
C ARG A 209 -22.52 1.25 9.01
N LEU A 210 -22.62 -0.05 9.24
CA LEU A 210 -23.59 -0.94 8.58
C LEU A 210 -25.06 -0.58 8.86
N THR A 211 -25.32 0.16 9.94
CA THR A 211 -26.66 0.52 10.39
C THR A 211 -27.24 1.73 9.65
N GLU A 212 -26.43 2.46 8.90
CA GLU A 212 -26.86 3.64 8.16
C GLU A 212 -27.91 3.25 7.10
N GLY A 213 -29.04 3.94 7.13
CA GLY A 213 -30.14 3.73 6.17
C GLY A 213 -31.05 2.55 6.47
N LEU A 214 -30.91 1.82 7.59
CA LEU A 214 -31.80 0.68 7.93
C LEU A 214 -33.03 1.07 8.77
N GLU A 215 -33.20 2.36 9.09
CA GLU A 215 -34.23 2.83 10.03
C GLU A 215 -35.67 2.67 9.50
N HIS A 216 -35.85 2.56 8.19
CA HIS A 216 -37.14 2.43 7.52
C HIS A 216 -37.65 0.98 7.38
N LEU A 217 -36.84 -0.01 7.74
CA LEU A 217 -37.18 -1.43 7.58
C LEU A 217 -37.79 -2.01 8.87
N SER A 218 -38.76 -2.92 8.71
CA SER A 218 -39.28 -3.71 9.82
C SER A 218 -38.22 -4.65 10.40
N ILE A 219 -38.44 -5.14 11.63
CA ILE A 219 -37.40 -5.79 12.46
C ILE A 219 -36.77 -7.03 11.77
N LEU A 220 -37.58 -7.89 11.15
CA LEU A 220 -37.12 -9.11 10.47
C LEU A 220 -36.24 -8.85 9.24
N PRO A 221 -36.68 -8.07 8.23
CA PRO A 221 -35.83 -7.74 7.09
C PRO A 221 -34.62 -6.90 7.50
N ARG A 222 -34.74 -6.08 8.54
CA ARG A 222 -33.60 -5.32 9.09
C ARG A 222 -32.49 -6.23 9.62
N ILE A 223 -32.83 -7.31 10.33
CA ILE A 223 -31.84 -8.28 10.84
C ILE A 223 -31.17 -9.03 9.68
N TRP A 224 -31.95 -9.48 8.69
CA TRP A 224 -31.43 -10.17 7.52
C TRP A 224 -30.49 -9.28 6.70
N GLU A 225 -30.90 -8.05 6.41
CA GLU A 225 -30.10 -7.06 5.69
C GLU A 225 -28.81 -6.71 6.46
N LEU A 226 -28.89 -6.56 7.79
CA LEU A 226 -27.72 -6.32 8.62
C LEU A 226 -26.73 -7.49 8.58
N ALA A 227 -27.23 -8.73 8.61
CA ALA A 227 -26.41 -9.93 8.52
C ALA A 227 -25.74 -10.06 7.14
N ALA A 228 -26.48 -9.81 6.06
CA ALA A 228 -25.96 -9.80 4.70
C ALA A 228 -24.86 -8.74 4.52
N ARG A 229 -25.13 -7.49 4.94
CA ARG A 229 -24.14 -6.40 4.89
C ARG A 229 -22.93 -6.67 5.78
N TRP A 230 -23.13 -7.29 6.95
CA TRP A 230 -22.03 -7.70 7.81
C TRP A 230 -21.16 -8.75 7.11
N LEU A 231 -21.76 -9.78 6.52
CA LEU A 231 -21.04 -10.81 5.78
C LEU A 231 -20.26 -10.22 4.61
N GLU A 232 -20.91 -9.36 3.82
CA GLU A 232 -20.28 -8.66 2.69
C GLU A 232 -19.12 -7.76 3.14
N GLN A 233 -19.30 -7.00 4.22
CA GLN A 233 -18.24 -6.16 4.78
C GLN A 233 -17.08 -6.99 5.29
N LYS A 234 -17.33 -8.13 5.97
CA LYS A 234 -16.27 -9.03 6.45
C LYS A 234 -15.54 -9.71 5.29
N TRP A 235 -16.26 -10.15 4.27
CA TRP A 235 -15.69 -10.75 3.06
C TRP A 235 -14.81 -9.74 2.32
N THR A 236 -15.33 -8.55 2.04
CA THR A 236 -14.58 -7.47 1.39
C THR A 236 -13.37 -7.05 2.21
N SER A 237 -13.52 -6.93 3.53
CA SER A 237 -12.41 -6.64 4.46
C SER A 237 -11.33 -7.71 4.43
N PHE A 238 -11.73 -8.99 4.36
CA PHE A 238 -10.80 -10.10 4.24
C PHE A 238 -10.02 -10.02 2.92
N PHE A 239 -10.70 -9.86 1.79
CA PHE A 239 -10.04 -9.76 0.48
C PHE A 239 -9.12 -8.54 0.38
N LEU A 240 -9.50 -7.39 0.94
CA LEU A 240 -8.62 -6.22 0.97
C LEU A 240 -7.39 -6.46 1.84
N LYS A 241 -7.56 -7.07 3.03
CA LYS A 241 -6.41 -7.42 3.90
C LYS A 241 -5.52 -8.48 3.26
N PHE A 242 -6.12 -9.45 2.58
CA PHE A 242 -5.41 -10.48 1.84
C PHE A 242 -4.63 -9.87 0.67
N LYS A 243 -5.28 -9.03 -0.14
CA LYS A 243 -4.64 -8.27 -1.23
C LYS A 243 -3.47 -7.44 -0.69
N PHE A 244 -3.68 -6.68 0.39
CA PHE A 244 -2.60 -5.90 1.00
C PHE A 244 -1.49 -6.81 1.52
N ALA A 245 -1.84 -7.95 2.12
CA ALA A 245 -0.89 -8.94 2.59
C ALA A 245 -0.03 -9.49 1.45
N VAL A 246 -0.64 -9.92 0.36
CA VAL A 246 0.05 -10.53 -0.78
C VAL A 246 0.84 -9.49 -1.58
N LEU A 247 0.24 -8.33 -1.89
CA LEU A 247 0.86 -7.30 -2.71
C LEU A 247 1.88 -6.41 -1.96
N ARG A 248 2.07 -6.61 -0.65
CA ARG A 248 2.96 -5.75 0.17
C ARG A 248 2.58 -4.27 0.16
N PHE A 249 1.32 -3.99 -0.10
CA PHE A 249 0.79 -2.64 -0.05
C PHE A 249 0.95 -2.04 1.35
N GLY A 250 1.33 -0.75 1.41
CA GLY A 250 1.63 -0.06 2.66
C GLY A 250 3.04 -0.30 3.21
N ILE A 251 3.95 -0.91 2.44
CA ILE A 251 5.35 -1.12 2.85
C ILE A 251 6.28 -0.38 1.89
N ALA A 252 6.87 0.73 2.35
CA ALA A 252 7.94 1.41 1.62
C ALA A 252 9.28 0.70 1.87
N GLN A 253 10.21 0.73 0.91
CA GLN A 253 11.56 0.20 1.10
C GLN A 253 12.54 1.36 1.26
N VAL A 254 13.29 1.35 2.35
CA VAL A 254 14.38 2.28 2.60
C VAL A 254 15.68 1.52 2.41
N GLU A 255 16.51 1.98 1.48
CA GLU A 255 17.83 1.41 1.24
C GLU A 255 18.89 2.21 1.99
N VAL A 256 19.70 1.49 2.78
CA VAL A 256 20.82 2.05 3.52
C VAL A 256 21.99 1.08 3.44
N ASN A 257 23.15 1.59 3.04
CA ASN A 257 24.40 0.84 2.86
C ASN A 257 24.21 -0.40 1.95
N GLY A 258 23.43 -0.26 0.88
CA GLY A 258 23.13 -1.36 -0.07
C GLY A 258 22.14 -2.41 0.46
N VAL A 259 21.48 -2.18 1.60
CA VAL A 259 20.51 -3.11 2.19
C VAL A 259 19.13 -2.48 2.20
N LYS A 260 18.16 -3.14 1.56
CA LYS A 260 16.74 -2.76 1.57
C LYS A 260 16.05 -3.19 2.86
N TRP A 261 15.52 -2.21 3.58
CA TRP A 261 14.73 -2.33 4.80
C TRP A 261 13.29 -1.93 4.55
N LYS A 262 12.35 -2.60 5.21
CA LYS A 262 10.91 -2.39 5.05
C LYS A 262 10.39 -1.43 6.12
N LEU A 263 9.79 -0.33 5.68
CA LEU A 263 9.07 0.62 6.49
C LEU A 263 7.56 0.38 6.33
N ASP A 264 6.84 0.12 7.41
CA ASP A 264 5.39 -0.08 7.35
C ASP A 264 4.66 1.25 7.56
N CYS A 265 4.02 1.75 6.51
CA CYS A 265 3.31 3.02 6.47
C CYS A 265 2.01 3.04 7.31
N SER A 266 1.57 1.91 7.87
CA SER A 266 0.47 1.87 8.84
C SER A 266 0.86 2.29 10.27
N GLY A 267 2.16 2.55 10.50
CA GLY A 267 2.68 3.05 11.77
C GLY A 267 2.42 4.53 12.00
N TRP A 268 3.09 5.07 13.01
CA TRP A 268 3.13 6.51 13.23
C TRP A 268 4.23 7.11 12.33
N LEU A 269 3.87 8.07 11.48
CA LEU A 269 4.79 8.83 10.64
C LEU A 269 4.62 10.32 10.95
N LEU A 270 5.74 11.04 11.04
CA LEU A 270 5.74 12.48 11.17
C LEU A 270 5.15 13.15 9.92
N ASP A 271 4.26 14.11 10.11
CA ASP A 271 3.50 14.79 9.04
C ASP A 271 2.83 13.82 8.05
N GLU A 272 2.28 12.70 8.53
CA GLU A 272 1.66 11.66 7.69
C GLU A 272 2.59 11.11 6.60
N GLY A 273 3.91 11.11 6.86
CA GLY A 273 4.94 10.64 5.92
C GLY A 273 5.58 11.74 5.08
N ARG A 274 4.98 12.94 5.02
CA ARG A 274 5.54 14.05 4.23
C ARG A 274 6.92 14.49 4.72
N ALA A 275 7.21 14.35 6.01
CA ALA A 275 8.53 14.66 6.56
C ALA A 275 9.60 13.70 6.01
N ILE A 276 9.29 12.41 5.89
CA ILE A 276 10.22 11.42 5.35
C ILE A 276 10.45 11.69 3.86
N ASP A 277 9.37 11.95 3.12
CA ASP A 277 9.42 12.20 1.67
C ASP A 277 10.19 13.49 1.30
N ARG A 278 10.27 14.46 2.22
CA ARG A 278 11.11 15.66 2.04
C ARG A 278 12.58 15.39 2.31
N ILE A 279 12.87 14.57 3.32
CA ILE A 279 14.21 14.40 3.91
C ILE A 279 15.02 13.32 3.20
N ILE A 280 14.38 12.21 2.81
CA ILE A 280 15.01 11.07 2.15
C ILE A 280 14.78 11.17 0.64
N ILE A 281 15.85 10.97 -0.13
CA ILE A 281 15.80 11.06 -1.58
C ILE A 281 15.12 9.81 -2.14
N GLU A 282 14.27 9.99 -3.15
CA GLU A 282 13.64 8.89 -3.89
C GLU A 282 14.67 8.24 -4.83
N GLU A 283 14.80 6.91 -4.78
CA GLU A 283 15.63 6.08 -5.69
C GLU A 283 15.03 6.08 -7.11
#